data_AF-A0A3A5AAF8-F1
#
_entry.id   AF-A0A3A5AAF8-F1
#
_cell.length_a   1.000
_cell.length_b   1.000
_cell.length_c   1.000
_cell.angle_alpha   90.00
_cell.angle_beta   90.00
_cell.angle_gamma   90.00
#
_symmetry.space_group_name_H-M   'P 1'
#
loop_
_entity.id
_entity.type
_entity.pdbx_description
1 polymer ?
#
loop_
_entity_poly.entity_id
_entity_poly.type
_entity_poly.pdbx_seq_one_letter_code
_entity_poly.pdbx_strand_id
1 'polypeptide(L)'
;MSLIHVPQVKWGSGTGRQVILKSDFEKVEGAVVELADLVYCPDLVWVDATQVKIPATSDCKARLMLCGFPSPFHRGLFVDGGLSDGKYREMSADVVMDFDTPSNLWGNEKASQWYAVYALAAAADTTFTLKALPAMRFSSQVAQVITLRNCGNTGDIGYGFSTNELANYKLLVLSGASKGQIRTITANNNDNGTAGTLTYSGTALTLAQGDWLMVLPNTNFRYLGMILNDDSSNLVRFIKNGRQVAWNTFIEIASGAINGYAAKDLGLKVPPTARRLLGEAVATGGTDVKLGISYDGTNAAVVLHGAAPSGTFQSVRGAIPFACHLLDGNRIYFNNENTSNQSVRAVGWEE
;
A
#
# COMPACT_ATOMS: atom_id res chain seq x y z
N MET A 1 26.27 24.23 1.70
CA MET A 1 27.56 24.85 1.31
C MET A 1 27.28 25.94 0.30
N SER A 2 27.65 27.20 0.57
CA SER A 2 27.59 28.24 -0.47
C SER A 2 28.74 28.09 -1.45
N LEU A 3 28.54 28.50 -2.71
CA LEU A 3 29.50 28.43 -3.83
C LEU A 3 30.90 28.98 -3.52
N ILE A 4 31.04 29.84 -2.51
CA ILE A 4 32.31 30.45 -2.10
C ILE A 4 33.28 29.42 -1.48
N HIS A 5 32.80 28.26 -1.03
CA HIS A 5 33.61 27.27 -0.32
C HIS A 5 34.30 26.24 -1.22
N VAL A 6 34.21 26.37 -2.55
CA VAL A 6 34.89 25.44 -3.47
C VAL A 6 36.36 25.88 -3.64
N PRO A 7 37.35 24.97 -3.48
CA PRO A 7 38.76 25.34 -3.55
C PRO A 7 39.15 25.98 -4.89
N GLN A 8 39.63 27.23 -4.85
CA GLN A 8 40.11 28.00 -6.01
C GLN A 8 41.27 27.34 -6.76
N VAL A 9 41.94 26.36 -6.15
CA VAL A 9 43.07 25.63 -6.74
C VAL A 9 42.67 24.79 -7.95
N LYS A 10 41.37 24.56 -8.17
CA LYS A 10 40.83 23.89 -9.38
C LYS A 10 40.43 24.87 -10.50
N TRP A 11 40.58 26.17 -10.30
CA TRP A 11 40.21 27.17 -11.29
C TRP A 11 41.38 27.28 -12.27
N GLY A 12 41.18 26.72 -13.48
CA GLY A 12 42.20 26.72 -14.53
C GLY A 12 42.80 28.12 -14.74
N SER A 13 44.11 28.17 -14.98
CA SER A 13 44.86 29.41 -15.18
C SER A 13 44.37 30.16 -16.41
N GLY A 14 43.46 31.11 -16.24
CA GLY A 14 42.95 31.95 -17.32
C GLY A 14 41.62 32.61 -16.99
N THR A 15 41.64 33.92 -16.71
CA THR A 15 40.51 34.86 -16.67
C THR A 15 39.51 34.81 -15.51
N GLY A 16 39.69 33.96 -14.49
CA GLY A 16 38.86 34.01 -13.28
C GLY A 16 37.37 33.70 -13.52
N ARG A 17 37.05 33.08 -14.66
CA ARG A 17 35.71 32.59 -14.97
C ARG A 17 35.63 31.12 -14.57
N GLN A 18 34.60 30.77 -13.81
CA GLN A 18 34.31 29.38 -13.47
C GLN A 18 33.98 28.61 -14.76
N VAL A 19 34.81 27.65 -15.13
CA VAL A 19 34.52 26.71 -16.23
C VAL A 19 33.67 25.58 -15.66
N ILE A 20 32.36 25.63 -15.88
CA ILE A 20 31.48 24.50 -15.61
C ILE A 20 31.65 23.52 -16.77
N LEU A 21 32.19 22.34 -16.51
CA LEU A 21 32.34 21.31 -17.55
C LEU A 21 30.97 20.68 -17.85
N LYS A 22 30.75 20.20 -19.07
CA LYS A 22 29.50 19.54 -19.46
C LYS A 22 29.15 18.35 -18.54
N SER A 23 30.16 17.64 -18.04
CA SER A 23 30.02 16.56 -17.05
C SER A 23 29.52 17.04 -15.68
N ASP A 24 29.68 18.33 -15.35
CA ASP A 24 29.13 18.91 -14.13
C ASP A 24 27.64 19.26 -14.32
N PHE A 25 27.20 19.57 -15.54
CA PHE A 25 25.78 19.65 -15.86
C PHE A 25 25.09 18.30 -15.74
N GLU A 26 25.71 17.20 -16.17
CA GLU A 26 25.17 15.84 -15.97
C GLU A 26 24.99 15.51 -14.47
N LYS A 27 25.91 15.97 -13.61
CA LYS A 27 25.80 15.80 -12.15
C LYS A 27 24.75 16.72 -11.53
N VAL A 28 24.60 17.93 -12.04
CA VAL A 28 23.59 18.89 -11.56
C VAL A 28 22.20 18.49 -12.03
N GLU A 29 22.04 18.07 -13.28
CA GLU A 29 20.80 17.47 -13.80
C GLU A 29 20.48 16.19 -13.05
N GLY A 30 21.47 15.31 -12.84
CA GLY A 30 21.35 14.15 -11.96
C GLY A 30 20.87 14.54 -10.56
N ALA A 31 21.48 15.54 -9.93
CA ALA A 31 21.11 16.01 -8.61
C ALA A 31 19.75 16.73 -8.55
N VAL A 32 19.31 17.38 -9.63
CA VAL A 32 18.02 18.09 -9.73
C VAL A 32 16.88 17.13 -10.04
N VAL A 33 17.10 16.18 -10.95
CA VAL A 33 16.20 15.04 -11.19
C VAL A 33 16.12 14.20 -9.93
N GLU A 34 17.24 13.94 -9.25
CA GLU A 34 17.24 13.38 -7.90
C GLU A 34 16.38 14.27 -7.00
N LEU A 35 16.65 15.57 -6.80
CA LEU A 35 15.83 16.40 -5.89
C LEU A 35 14.31 16.40 -6.18
N ALA A 36 13.91 16.24 -7.45
CA ALA A 36 12.52 16.21 -7.89
C ALA A 36 11.87 14.81 -7.78
N ASP A 37 12.59 13.73 -8.11
CA ASP A 37 12.10 12.34 -8.11
C ASP A 37 12.37 11.60 -6.78
N LEU A 38 13.24 12.13 -5.91
CA LEU A 38 13.70 11.53 -4.64
C LEU A 38 12.59 11.24 -3.63
N VAL A 39 11.38 11.77 -3.83
CA VAL A 39 10.23 11.51 -2.95
C VAL A 39 9.44 10.27 -3.38
N TYR A 40 9.50 9.89 -4.66
CA TYR A 40 8.62 8.89 -5.24
C TYR A 40 9.41 7.65 -5.67
N CYS A 41 9.02 6.49 -5.13
CA CYS A 41 9.53 5.21 -5.62
C CYS A 41 8.94 4.94 -7.02
N PRO A 42 9.66 4.19 -7.88
CA PRO A 42 9.12 3.77 -9.16
C PRO A 42 7.77 3.06 -8.99
N ASP A 43 6.89 3.24 -9.97
CA ASP A 43 5.57 2.63 -9.93
C ASP A 43 5.63 1.14 -10.24
N LEU A 44 4.85 0.38 -9.46
CA LEU A 44 4.56 -1.01 -9.77
C LEU A 44 3.56 -1.05 -10.91
N VAL A 45 3.89 -1.81 -11.95
CA VAL A 45 3.06 -1.98 -13.15
C VAL A 45 2.54 -3.41 -13.15
N TRP A 46 1.21 -3.54 -13.21
CA TRP A 46 0.56 -4.83 -13.45
C TRP A 46 0.89 -5.32 -14.87
N VAL A 47 1.28 -6.59 -14.98
CA VAL A 47 1.60 -7.24 -16.26
C VAL A 47 0.49 -8.20 -16.65
N ASP A 48 0.19 -9.14 -15.77
CA ASP A 48 -0.85 -10.15 -15.95
C ASP A 48 -1.38 -10.65 -14.58
N ALA A 49 -2.10 -11.77 -14.59
CA ALA A 49 -2.74 -12.34 -13.41
C ALA A 49 -1.78 -12.84 -12.33
N THR A 50 -0.48 -13.04 -12.62
CA THR A 50 0.50 -13.52 -11.63
C THR A 50 1.68 -12.58 -11.47
N GLN A 51 1.85 -11.62 -12.39
CA GLN A 51 3.04 -10.78 -12.45
C GLN A 51 2.78 -9.28 -12.27
N VAL A 52 3.67 -8.66 -11.51
CA VAL A 52 3.91 -7.21 -11.52
C VAL A 52 5.37 -6.93 -11.79
N LYS A 53 5.68 -5.74 -12.28
CA LYS A 53 7.06 -5.33 -12.52
C LYS A 53 7.34 -3.88 -12.17
N ILE A 54 8.61 -3.59 -12.01
CA ILE A 54 9.14 -2.24 -12.14
C ILE A 54 9.82 -2.14 -13.51
N PRO A 55 9.32 -1.27 -14.41
CA PRO A 55 9.93 -1.11 -15.72
C PRO A 55 11.29 -0.41 -15.59
N ALA A 56 12.29 -0.92 -16.31
CA ALA A 56 13.61 -0.32 -16.40
C ALA A 56 14.32 -0.72 -17.70
N THR A 57 15.12 0.19 -18.23
CA THR A 57 16.00 -0.04 -19.38
C THR A 57 17.41 0.43 -19.07
N SER A 58 18.36 0.21 -19.98
CA SER A 58 19.71 0.75 -19.86
C SER A 58 19.73 2.27 -19.76
N ASP A 59 18.80 2.92 -20.47
CA ASP A 59 18.75 4.38 -20.65
C ASP A 59 17.83 5.03 -19.61
N CYS A 60 16.80 4.31 -19.15
CA CYS A 60 15.89 4.72 -18.08
C CYS A 60 15.92 3.68 -16.97
N LYS A 61 16.95 3.73 -16.13
CA LYS A 61 17.11 2.81 -15.00
C LYS A 61 16.03 3.06 -13.93
N ALA A 62 15.52 1.99 -13.33
CA ALA A 62 14.76 2.13 -12.10
C ALA A 62 15.73 2.34 -10.93
N ARG A 63 15.55 3.44 -10.21
CA ARG A 63 16.36 3.80 -9.05
C ARG A 63 15.45 3.98 -7.84
N LEU A 64 15.83 3.40 -6.70
CA LEU A 64 15.09 3.58 -5.44
C LEU A 64 16.03 3.69 -4.25
N MET A 65 15.64 4.50 -3.27
CA MET A 65 16.31 4.57 -1.96
C MET A 65 15.69 3.54 -1.03
N LEU A 66 16.52 2.73 -0.38
CA LEU A 66 16.08 1.85 0.69
C LEU A 66 15.93 2.67 1.97
N CYS A 67 14.69 3.06 2.27
CA CYS A 67 14.37 3.90 3.43
C CYS A 67 13.17 3.38 4.24
N GLY A 68 12.74 2.14 4.00
CA GLY A 68 11.75 1.46 4.85
C GLY A 68 10.29 1.60 4.40
N PHE A 69 9.38 1.60 5.38
CA PHE A 69 7.93 1.60 5.22
C PHE A 69 7.31 2.97 5.56
N PRO A 70 6.27 3.46 4.88
CA PRO A 70 5.64 4.74 5.23
C PRO A 70 5.09 4.76 6.67
N SER A 71 5.34 5.83 7.42
CA SER A 71 4.83 5.93 8.79
C SER A 71 3.30 5.95 8.83
N PRO A 72 2.66 5.17 9.72
CA PRO A 72 1.22 5.20 9.92
C PRO A 72 0.72 6.49 10.60
N PHE A 73 1.62 7.31 11.15
CA PHE A 73 1.28 8.56 11.86
C PHE A 73 1.61 9.83 11.09
N HIS A 74 2.77 9.85 10.42
CA HIS A 74 3.32 11.09 9.89
C HIS A 74 3.63 10.97 8.40
N ARG A 75 3.14 11.94 7.63
CA ARG A 75 3.39 12.01 6.19
C ARG A 75 4.87 12.31 5.93
N GLY A 76 5.44 11.62 4.96
CA GLY A 76 6.84 11.83 4.54
C GLY A 76 7.88 11.21 5.49
N LEU A 77 7.47 10.64 6.62
CA LEU A 77 8.37 9.87 7.48
C LEU A 77 8.31 8.39 7.12
N PHE A 78 9.44 7.72 7.27
CA PHE A 78 9.57 6.29 7.07
C PHE A 78 9.96 5.59 8.37
N VAL A 79 9.55 4.34 8.46
CA VAL A 79 9.80 3.40 9.55
C VAL A 79 10.55 2.22 8.95
N ASP A 80 11.80 2.07 9.33
CA ASP A 80 12.67 1.00 8.85
C ASP A 80 13.00 -0.02 9.94
N GLY A 81 12.62 0.25 11.20
CA GLY A 81 13.00 -0.59 12.33
C GLY A 81 14.52 -0.63 12.57
N GLY A 82 15.27 0.37 12.09
CA GLY A 82 16.73 0.46 12.16
C GLY A 82 17.47 -0.35 11.10
N LEU A 83 16.81 -0.68 9.98
CA LEU A 83 17.32 -1.63 8.98
C LEU A 83 17.54 -1.02 7.59
N SER A 84 17.29 0.28 7.41
CA SER A 84 17.53 0.94 6.13
C SER A 84 18.84 1.72 6.13
N ASP A 85 19.61 1.57 5.05
CA ASP A 85 20.89 2.26 4.88
C ASP A 85 20.78 3.61 4.15
N GLY A 86 19.58 3.96 3.66
CA GLY A 86 19.33 5.20 2.91
C GLY A 86 20.07 5.28 1.58
N LYS A 87 20.62 4.16 1.08
CA LYS A 87 21.38 4.13 -0.17
C LYS A 87 20.48 3.79 -1.35
N TYR A 88 20.88 4.25 -2.54
CA TYR A 88 20.22 3.89 -3.78
C TYR A 88 20.56 2.48 -4.22
N ARG A 89 19.60 1.85 -4.89
CA ARG A 89 19.80 0.67 -5.73
C ARG A 89 19.25 0.97 -7.11
N GLU A 90 19.91 0.41 -8.12
CA GLU A 90 19.58 0.64 -9.52
C GLU A 90 19.36 -0.66 -10.27
N MET A 91 18.43 -0.64 -11.21
CA MET A 91 18.19 -1.73 -12.15
C MET A 91 18.17 -1.16 -13.56
N SER A 92 18.93 -1.78 -14.47
CA SER A 92 19.02 -1.42 -15.89
C SER A 92 18.18 -2.33 -16.78
N ALA A 93 17.33 -3.15 -16.18
CA ALA A 93 16.40 -4.06 -16.82
C ALA A 93 15.18 -4.24 -15.91
N ASP A 94 14.03 -4.54 -16.51
CA ASP A 94 12.79 -4.80 -15.80
C ASP A 94 13.00 -5.74 -14.61
N VAL A 95 12.43 -5.37 -13.45
CA VAL A 95 12.40 -6.22 -12.26
C VAL A 95 11.02 -6.81 -12.15
N VAL A 96 10.91 -8.11 -12.37
CA VAL A 96 9.62 -8.83 -12.36
C VAL A 96 9.46 -9.56 -11.05
N MET A 97 8.26 -9.49 -10.48
CA MET A 97 7.81 -10.33 -9.38
C MET A 97 6.63 -11.16 -9.86
N ASP A 98 6.79 -12.47 -9.79
CA ASP A 98 5.81 -13.47 -10.22
C ASP A 98 5.32 -14.28 -9.00
N PHE A 99 4.02 -14.35 -8.81
CA PHE A 99 3.37 -15.10 -7.74
C PHE A 99 3.49 -16.62 -7.91
N ASP A 100 3.68 -17.12 -9.13
CA ASP A 100 3.94 -18.54 -9.40
C ASP A 100 5.34 -18.98 -8.96
N THR A 101 6.23 -18.02 -8.65
CA THR A 101 7.59 -18.29 -8.19
C THR A 101 7.68 -18.18 -6.66
N PRO A 102 7.79 -19.31 -5.91
CA PRO A 102 7.69 -19.27 -4.44
C PRO A 102 8.73 -18.37 -3.76
N SER A 103 9.91 -18.19 -4.34
CA SER A 103 10.94 -17.30 -3.75
C SER A 103 10.56 -15.82 -3.74
N ASN A 104 9.57 -15.42 -4.54
CA ASN A 104 9.04 -14.06 -4.59
C ASN A 104 8.03 -13.77 -3.48
N LEU A 105 7.66 -14.76 -2.68
CA LEU A 105 6.73 -14.64 -1.57
C LEU A 105 7.39 -15.06 -0.26
N TRP A 106 6.97 -14.44 0.84
CA TRP A 106 7.14 -15.06 2.15
C TRP A 106 5.90 -15.88 2.46
N GLY A 107 6.11 -17.13 2.86
CA GLY A 107 5.05 -18.12 2.95
C GLY A 107 4.45 -18.46 1.60
N ASN A 108 3.21 -18.94 1.62
CA ASN A 108 2.47 -19.36 0.43
C ASN A 108 1.52 -18.27 -0.05
N GLU A 109 1.22 -18.33 -1.34
CA GLU A 109 0.14 -17.56 -1.93
C GLU A 109 -1.22 -17.87 -1.27
N LYS A 110 -2.06 -16.85 -1.11
CA LYS A 110 -3.41 -16.91 -0.57
C LYS A 110 -4.33 -16.08 -1.44
N ALA A 111 -5.48 -16.67 -1.76
CA ALA A 111 -6.58 -15.98 -2.38
C ALA A 111 -7.23 -14.99 -1.40
N SER A 112 -7.88 -13.95 -1.92
CA SER A 112 -8.53 -12.88 -1.15
C SER A 112 -7.60 -12.22 -0.14
N GLN A 113 -6.40 -11.83 -0.59
CA GLN A 113 -5.32 -11.39 0.27
C GLN A 113 -4.59 -10.19 -0.32
N TRP A 114 -4.28 -9.23 0.54
CA TRP A 114 -3.38 -8.13 0.20
C TRP A 114 -1.92 -8.52 0.42
N TYR A 115 -1.05 -8.11 -0.49
CA TYR A 115 0.39 -8.28 -0.40
C TYR A 115 1.10 -6.93 -0.47
N ALA A 116 1.95 -6.66 0.52
CA ALA A 116 2.89 -5.56 0.48
C ALA A 116 4.09 -5.98 -0.37
N VAL A 117 4.40 -5.19 -1.39
CA VAL A 117 5.56 -5.43 -2.25
C VAL A 117 6.73 -4.61 -1.73
N TYR A 118 7.85 -5.31 -1.52
CA TYR A 118 9.09 -4.74 -1.04
C TYR A 118 10.18 -4.86 -2.10
N ALA A 119 10.94 -3.79 -2.30
CA ALA A 119 12.28 -3.89 -2.84
C ALA A 119 13.26 -4.23 -1.71
N LEU A 120 14.11 -5.24 -1.93
CA LEU A 120 15.06 -5.75 -0.95
C LEU A 120 16.49 -5.74 -1.50
N ALA A 121 17.45 -5.45 -0.65
CA ALA A 121 18.87 -5.59 -0.97
C ALA A 121 19.71 -5.74 0.31
N ALA A 122 20.84 -6.44 0.21
CA ALA A 122 21.85 -6.43 1.24
C ALA A 122 22.61 -5.09 1.26
N ALA A 123 23.41 -4.87 2.31
CA ALA A 123 24.15 -3.61 2.51
C ALA A 123 25.23 -3.34 1.45
N ALA A 124 25.73 -4.40 0.80
CA ALA A 124 26.77 -4.35 -0.24
C ALA A 124 26.21 -4.39 -1.67
N ASP A 125 24.94 -4.76 -1.83
CA ASP A 125 24.33 -4.88 -3.15
C ASP A 125 24.20 -3.49 -3.80
N THR A 126 24.28 -3.44 -5.12
CA THR A 126 24.01 -2.23 -5.92
C THR A 126 22.66 -2.30 -6.64
N THR A 127 22.07 -3.49 -6.70
CA THR A 127 20.77 -3.80 -7.28
C THR A 127 19.76 -4.17 -6.18
N PHE A 128 18.51 -4.38 -6.55
CA PHE A 128 17.46 -4.83 -5.63
C PHE A 128 16.62 -5.95 -6.26
N THR A 129 15.96 -6.73 -5.42
CA THR A 129 14.98 -7.75 -5.80
C THR A 129 13.60 -7.37 -5.28
N LEU A 130 12.54 -7.95 -5.84
CA LEU A 130 11.18 -7.77 -5.38
C LEU A 130 10.71 -9.00 -4.60
N LYS A 131 10.02 -8.76 -3.50
CA LYS A 131 9.36 -9.82 -2.73
C LYS A 131 8.07 -9.30 -2.10
N ALA A 132 7.04 -10.12 -2.08
CA ALA A 132 5.73 -9.79 -1.53
C ALA A 132 5.46 -10.52 -0.21
N LEU A 133 4.91 -9.79 0.76
CA LEU A 133 4.53 -10.31 2.07
C LEU A 133 3.04 -10.05 2.30
N PRO A 134 2.25 -11.03 2.77
CA PRO A 134 0.83 -10.82 3.02
C PRO A 134 0.61 -9.81 4.16
N ALA A 135 -0.25 -8.82 3.93
CA ALA A 135 -0.70 -7.95 5.01
C ALA A 135 -1.52 -8.75 6.01
N MET A 136 -1.15 -8.67 7.28
CA MET A 136 -1.72 -9.52 8.31
C MET A 136 -2.87 -8.83 9.00
N ARG A 137 -3.88 -9.63 9.35
CA ARG A 137 -5.02 -9.16 10.11
C ARG A 137 -5.11 -9.91 11.43
N PHE A 138 -5.38 -9.20 12.51
CA PHE A 138 -5.39 -9.75 13.85
C PHE A 138 -6.71 -10.48 14.13
N SER A 139 -6.63 -11.69 14.69
CA SER A 139 -7.80 -12.43 15.18
C SER A 139 -7.90 -12.40 16.70
N SER A 140 -6.89 -12.93 17.39
CA SER A 140 -6.84 -13.11 18.83
C SER A 140 -5.39 -13.15 19.34
N GLN A 141 -5.20 -13.06 20.65
CA GLN A 141 -3.88 -13.06 21.28
C GLN A 141 -3.91 -13.82 22.61
N VAL A 142 -2.84 -14.57 22.87
CA VAL A 142 -2.51 -15.10 24.18
C VAL A 142 -1.07 -14.72 24.50
N ALA A 143 -0.88 -13.91 25.54
CA ALA A 143 0.41 -13.30 25.86
C ALA A 143 1.01 -12.55 24.65
N GLN A 144 2.15 -12.97 24.11
CA GLN A 144 2.78 -12.39 22.91
C GLN A 144 2.61 -13.24 21.65
N VAL A 145 1.71 -14.22 21.67
CA VAL A 145 1.36 -15.05 20.52
C VAL A 145 0.05 -14.52 19.94
N ILE A 146 0.07 -14.11 18.68
CA ILE A 146 -1.11 -13.65 17.95
C ILE A 146 -1.56 -14.71 16.96
N THR A 147 -2.87 -14.87 16.84
CA THR A 147 -3.52 -15.68 15.80
C THR A 147 -3.93 -14.76 14.66
N LEU A 148 -3.68 -15.20 13.44
CA LEU A 148 -3.91 -14.41 12.23
C LEU A 148 -5.29 -14.68 11.63
N ARG A 149 -5.86 -13.64 11.03
CA ARG A 149 -7.21 -13.60 10.44
C ARG A 149 -7.13 -13.40 8.94
N ASN A 150 -8.10 -13.96 8.23
CA ASN A 150 -8.33 -13.66 6.81
C ASN A 150 -8.72 -12.18 6.59
N CYS A 151 -8.29 -11.59 5.46
CA CYS A 151 -8.63 -10.21 5.12
C CYS A 151 -10.13 -9.98 4.82
N GLY A 152 -10.80 -10.96 4.22
CA GLY A 152 -12.16 -10.86 3.69
C GLY A 152 -13.28 -11.40 4.56
N ASN A 153 -12.97 -12.14 5.62
CA ASN A 153 -13.99 -12.75 6.46
C ASN A 153 -13.57 -12.84 7.93
N THR A 154 -14.35 -13.58 8.72
CA THR A 154 -14.14 -13.71 10.16
C THR A 154 -13.31 -14.91 10.60
N GLY A 155 -12.82 -15.71 9.66
CA GLY A 155 -12.03 -16.91 9.92
C GLY A 155 -10.56 -16.61 10.18
N ASP A 156 -9.93 -17.53 10.89
CA ASP A 156 -8.48 -17.55 11.09
C ASP A 156 -7.77 -18.11 9.85
N ILE A 157 -6.49 -17.76 9.67
CA ILE A 157 -5.70 -18.16 8.50
C ILE A 157 -4.25 -18.45 8.88
N GLY A 158 -3.67 -19.47 8.24
CA GLY A 158 -2.24 -19.73 8.18
C GLY A 158 -1.66 -19.39 6.82
N TYR A 159 -0.62 -18.57 6.78
CA TYR A 159 0.03 -18.12 5.54
C TYR A 159 1.07 -19.10 4.97
N GLY A 160 1.25 -20.28 5.57
CA GLY A 160 2.16 -21.31 5.06
C GLY A 160 3.63 -20.91 5.12
N PHE A 161 4.01 -20.06 6.07
CA PHE A 161 5.42 -19.75 6.32
C PHE A 161 6.20 -21.00 6.70
N SER A 162 7.47 -21.09 6.31
CA SER A 162 8.34 -22.07 6.94
C SER A 162 8.53 -21.74 8.44
N THR A 163 8.80 -22.75 9.28
CA THR A 163 8.96 -22.53 10.72
C THR A 163 10.05 -21.50 10.97
N ASN A 164 9.71 -20.42 11.68
CA ASN A 164 10.59 -19.30 12.00
C ASN A 164 11.15 -18.54 10.78
N GLU A 165 10.52 -18.61 9.61
CA GLU A 165 10.86 -17.79 8.44
C GLU A 165 10.94 -16.29 8.76
N LEU A 166 10.05 -15.81 9.64
CA LEU A 166 9.92 -14.42 10.03
C LEU A 166 10.68 -14.09 11.32
N ALA A 167 11.49 -15.00 11.85
CA ALA A 167 12.28 -14.71 13.04
C ALA A 167 13.24 -13.53 12.79
N ASN A 168 13.28 -12.59 13.73
CA ASN A 168 14.00 -11.31 13.69
C ASN A 168 13.41 -10.23 12.77
N TYR A 169 12.34 -10.52 12.02
CA TYR A 169 11.57 -9.49 11.31
C TYR A 169 10.84 -8.60 12.32
N LYS A 170 10.34 -7.45 11.88
CA LYS A 170 9.61 -6.53 12.75
C LYS A 170 8.12 -6.55 12.43
N LEU A 171 7.28 -6.75 13.44
CA LEU A 171 5.84 -6.57 13.35
C LEU A 171 5.51 -5.10 13.63
N LEU A 172 4.98 -4.41 12.62
CA LEU A 172 4.45 -3.04 12.71
C LEU A 172 2.92 -3.09 12.79
N VAL A 173 2.35 -2.42 13.79
CA VAL A 173 0.89 -2.29 13.92
C VAL A 173 0.39 -1.10 13.08
N LEU A 174 -0.57 -1.32 12.19
CA LEU A 174 -1.12 -0.29 11.30
C LEU A 174 -2.41 0.35 11.82
N SER A 175 -3.19 -0.35 12.65
CA SER A 175 -4.44 0.15 13.23
C SER A 175 -4.64 -0.27 14.69
N GLY A 176 -5.60 0.37 15.35
CA GLY A 176 -6.00 0.07 16.72
C GLY A 176 -5.20 0.83 17.77
N ALA A 177 -5.41 0.49 19.04
CA ALA A 177 -4.79 1.16 20.18
C ALA A 177 -3.25 1.06 20.18
N SER A 178 -2.71 0.03 19.53
CA SER A 178 -1.26 -0.19 19.42
C SER A 178 -0.65 0.34 18.12
N LYS A 179 -1.39 1.14 17.33
CA LYS A 179 -0.93 1.70 16.06
C LYS A 179 0.48 2.31 16.16
N GLY A 180 1.30 2.03 15.15
CA GLY A 180 2.69 2.45 15.03
C GLY A 180 3.67 1.83 16.03
N GLN A 181 3.23 0.96 16.93
CA GLN A 181 4.15 0.16 17.73
C GLN A 181 4.84 -0.90 16.87
N ILE A 182 6.10 -1.18 17.21
CA ILE A 182 6.94 -2.16 16.54
C ILE A 182 7.36 -3.22 17.57
N ARG A 183 7.34 -4.49 17.17
CA ARG A 183 7.84 -5.62 17.96
C ARG A 183 8.73 -6.51 17.10
N THR A 184 9.75 -7.11 17.67
CA THR A 184 10.55 -8.12 16.96
C THR A 184 9.81 -9.45 17.00
N ILE A 185 9.62 -10.07 15.84
CA ILE A 185 9.06 -11.42 15.72
C ILE A 185 10.13 -12.40 16.18
N THR A 186 9.78 -13.27 17.13
CA THR A 186 10.67 -14.29 17.67
C THR A 186 10.37 -15.67 17.10
N ALA A 187 9.13 -15.92 16.65
CA ALA A 187 8.75 -17.16 15.99
C ALA A 187 7.50 -16.98 15.11
N ASN A 188 7.34 -17.87 14.15
CA ASN A 188 6.08 -18.12 13.44
C ASN A 188 5.94 -19.63 13.25
N ASN A 189 4.70 -20.12 13.20
CA ASN A 189 4.46 -21.53 12.88
C ASN A 189 4.43 -21.78 11.37
N ASN A 190 4.49 -23.06 11.01
CA ASN A 190 4.30 -23.55 9.65
C ASN A 190 2.88 -24.09 9.49
N ASP A 191 1.90 -23.20 9.59
CA ASP A 191 0.51 -23.51 9.32
C ASP A 191 0.07 -22.90 7.99
N ASN A 192 -0.55 -23.72 7.14
CA ASN A 192 -1.13 -23.29 5.86
C ASN A 192 -2.67 -23.32 5.88
N GLY A 193 -3.27 -23.63 7.03
CA GLY A 193 -4.71 -23.78 7.23
C GLY A 193 -5.30 -22.58 7.94
N THR A 194 -5.78 -22.77 9.16
CA THR A 194 -6.52 -21.77 9.96
C THR A 194 -5.86 -21.49 11.30
N ALA A 195 -4.64 -21.94 11.54
CA ALA A 195 -3.96 -21.84 12.83
C ALA A 195 -2.67 -21.02 12.74
N GLY A 196 -2.57 -20.09 11.78
CA GLY A 196 -1.41 -19.22 11.62
C GLY A 196 -1.14 -18.36 12.84
N THR A 197 0.10 -18.38 13.31
CA THR A 197 0.51 -17.61 14.50
C THR A 197 1.84 -16.89 14.31
N LEU A 198 1.97 -15.74 14.96
CA LEU A 198 3.24 -15.04 15.18
C LEU A 198 3.48 -14.85 16.67
N THR A 199 4.70 -15.09 17.10
CA THR A 199 5.18 -14.77 18.45
C THR A 199 6.15 -13.60 18.36
N TYR A 200 6.04 -12.64 19.28
CA TYR A 200 6.93 -11.48 19.32
C TYR A 200 7.51 -11.22 20.72
N SER A 201 8.57 -10.41 20.78
CA SER A 201 9.22 -10.01 22.03
C SER A 201 8.57 -8.77 22.66
N GLY A 202 8.63 -8.62 23.98
CA GLY A 202 8.24 -7.39 24.68
C GLY A 202 6.86 -7.45 25.33
N THR A 203 6.25 -6.30 25.58
CA THR A 203 4.91 -6.22 26.19
C THR A 203 3.84 -6.65 25.20
N ALA A 204 2.80 -7.30 25.73
CA ALA A 204 1.59 -7.64 24.97
C ALA A 204 1.01 -6.38 24.31
N LEU A 205 0.64 -6.49 23.04
CA LEU A 205 -0.02 -5.43 22.30
C LEU A 205 -1.50 -5.40 22.71
N THR A 206 -2.09 -4.21 22.71
CA THR A 206 -3.53 -4.03 22.85
C THR A 206 -4.12 -3.98 21.45
N LEU A 207 -4.67 -5.10 20.98
CA LEU A 207 -5.22 -5.29 19.65
C LEU A 207 -6.68 -5.74 19.74
N ALA A 208 -7.51 -5.26 18.81
CA ALA A 208 -8.89 -5.69 18.63
C ALA A 208 -9.01 -6.50 17.33
N GLN A 209 -9.91 -7.48 17.33
CA GLN A 209 -10.15 -8.32 16.15
C GLN A 209 -10.39 -7.47 14.89
N GLY A 210 -9.63 -7.77 13.83
CA GLY A 210 -9.67 -7.03 12.57
C GLY A 210 -8.60 -5.94 12.44
N ASP A 211 -7.80 -5.68 13.48
CA ASP A 211 -6.66 -4.77 13.39
C ASP A 211 -5.62 -5.24 12.38
N TRP A 212 -4.96 -4.30 11.72
CA TRP A 212 -4.01 -4.56 10.65
C TRP A 212 -2.57 -4.49 11.15
N LEU A 213 -1.77 -5.42 10.63
CA LEU A 213 -0.38 -5.61 10.96
C LEU A 213 0.43 -5.75 9.67
N MET A 214 1.65 -5.28 9.70
CA MET A 214 2.60 -5.43 8.60
C MET A 214 3.90 -5.99 9.13
N VAL A 215 4.53 -6.87 8.36
CA VAL A 215 5.87 -7.37 8.70
C VAL A 215 6.91 -6.60 7.89
N LEU A 216 7.85 -5.98 8.59
CA LEU A 216 8.98 -5.28 7.99
C LEU A 216 10.14 -6.28 7.81
N PRO A 217 10.71 -6.38 6.60
CA PRO A 217 11.86 -7.24 6.32
C PRO A 217 13.05 -7.01 7.25
N ASN A 218 13.81 -8.07 7.56
CA ASN A 218 15.02 -8.01 8.38
C ASN A 218 16.31 -7.63 7.60
N THR A 219 16.17 -6.97 6.45
CA THR A 219 17.25 -6.52 5.55
C THR A 219 16.96 -5.10 5.07
N ASN A 220 17.82 -4.45 4.27
CA ASN A 220 17.47 -3.15 3.72
C ASN A 220 16.29 -3.30 2.76
N PHE A 221 15.28 -2.46 2.96
CA PHE A 221 14.06 -2.55 2.18
C PHE A 221 13.46 -1.19 1.85
N ARG A 222 12.59 -1.20 0.84
CA ARG A 222 11.67 -0.11 0.51
C ARG A 222 10.30 -0.70 0.21
N TYR A 223 9.27 -0.20 0.87
CA TYR A 223 7.89 -0.48 0.48
C TYR A 223 7.53 0.24 -0.83
N LEU A 224 6.87 -0.47 -1.74
CA LEU A 224 6.55 0.01 -3.08
C LEU A 224 5.05 0.19 -3.33
N GLY A 225 4.21 -0.51 -2.57
CA GLY A 225 2.76 -0.49 -2.72
C GLY A 225 2.14 -1.82 -2.29
N MET A 226 0.81 -1.84 -2.33
CA MET A 226 0.01 -3.02 -2.04
C MET A 226 -0.69 -3.51 -3.30
N ILE A 227 -0.74 -4.83 -3.46
CA ILE A 227 -1.43 -5.52 -4.55
C ILE A 227 -2.43 -6.51 -3.96
N LEU A 228 -3.59 -6.65 -4.61
CA LEU A 228 -4.65 -7.55 -4.18
C LEU A 228 -4.61 -8.82 -5.03
N ASN A 229 -4.60 -9.96 -4.36
CA ASN A 229 -4.86 -11.25 -4.96
C ASN A 229 -6.34 -11.60 -4.71
N ASP A 230 -7.11 -11.83 -5.76
CA ASP A 230 -8.55 -12.10 -5.66
C ASP A 230 -8.87 -13.52 -5.15
N ASP A 231 -10.15 -13.85 -5.08
CA ASP A 231 -10.64 -15.17 -4.64
C ASP A 231 -10.26 -16.31 -5.59
N SER A 232 -9.86 -15.98 -6.82
CA SER A 232 -9.44 -16.91 -7.86
C SER A 232 -7.91 -17.00 -7.97
N SER A 233 -7.18 -16.43 -7.00
CA SER A 233 -5.72 -16.40 -6.99
C SER A 233 -5.11 -15.65 -8.18
N ASN A 234 -5.79 -14.59 -8.63
CA ASN A 234 -5.25 -13.69 -9.64
C ASN A 234 -5.00 -12.29 -9.06
N LEU A 235 -3.88 -11.70 -9.45
CA LEU A 235 -3.59 -10.30 -9.19
C LEU A 235 -4.62 -9.42 -9.88
N VAL A 236 -5.36 -8.67 -9.06
CA VAL A 236 -6.36 -7.72 -9.55
C VAL A 236 -5.66 -6.59 -10.28
N ARG A 237 -6.09 -6.32 -11.51
CA ARG A 237 -5.51 -5.28 -12.35
C ARG A 237 -5.69 -3.88 -11.75
N PHE A 238 -4.58 -3.16 -11.62
CA PHE A 238 -4.53 -1.81 -11.09
C PHE A 238 -3.66 -0.90 -11.94
N ILE A 239 -3.82 0.41 -11.75
CA ILE A 239 -2.97 1.46 -12.34
C ILE A 239 -2.46 2.31 -11.18
N LYS A 240 -1.14 2.41 -11.03
CA LYS A 240 -0.50 3.21 -9.99
C LYS A 240 0.18 4.43 -10.61
N ASN A 241 -0.04 5.60 -10.00
CA ASN A 241 0.68 6.83 -10.31
C ASN A 241 1.09 7.49 -8.99
N GLY A 242 2.36 7.34 -8.62
CA GLY A 242 2.87 7.81 -7.34
C GLY A 242 2.17 7.15 -6.15
N ARG A 243 1.35 7.93 -5.42
CA ARG A 243 0.59 7.46 -4.23
C ARG A 243 -0.86 7.11 -4.52
N GLN A 244 -1.35 7.40 -5.71
CA GLN A 244 -2.72 7.09 -6.10
C GLN A 244 -2.73 5.79 -6.90
N VAL A 245 -3.66 4.92 -6.53
CA VAL A 245 -3.89 3.67 -7.24
C VAL A 245 -5.36 3.63 -7.65
N ALA A 246 -5.61 3.33 -8.92
CA ALA A 246 -6.94 3.13 -9.46
C ALA A 246 -7.14 1.66 -9.83
N TRP A 247 -8.33 1.15 -9.56
CA TRP A 247 -8.77 -0.13 -10.08
C TRP A 247 -9.07 -0.01 -11.57
N ASN A 248 -8.61 -0.99 -12.35
CA ASN A 248 -9.03 -1.07 -13.75
C ASN A 248 -10.50 -1.49 -13.89
N THR A 249 -10.98 -2.29 -12.93
CA THR A 249 -12.38 -2.71 -12.81
C THR A 249 -12.88 -2.34 -11.42
N PHE A 250 -13.95 -1.57 -11.32
CA PHE A 250 -14.45 -1.08 -10.03
C PHE A 250 -14.85 -2.23 -9.10
N ILE A 251 -14.54 -2.09 -7.81
CA ILE A 251 -14.89 -3.08 -6.80
C ILE A 251 -16.12 -2.60 -6.03
N GLU A 252 -17.19 -3.38 -6.04
CA GLU A 252 -18.39 -3.04 -5.25
C GLU A 252 -18.11 -3.11 -3.75
N ILE A 253 -18.51 -2.06 -3.03
CA ILE A 253 -18.47 -1.98 -1.57
C ILE A 253 -19.85 -2.32 -0.98
N ALA A 254 -20.91 -1.75 -1.56
CA ALA A 254 -22.28 -2.00 -1.14
C ALA A 254 -23.26 -1.74 -2.28
N SER A 255 -24.32 -2.53 -2.35
CA SER A 255 -25.45 -2.34 -3.27
C SER A 255 -26.77 -2.31 -2.49
N GLY A 256 -27.73 -1.53 -2.98
CA GLY A 256 -29.07 -1.40 -2.41
C GLY A 256 -29.18 -0.33 -1.32
N ALA A 257 -30.30 -0.37 -0.59
CA ALA A 257 -30.56 0.52 0.52
C ALA A 257 -29.60 0.23 1.69
N ILE A 258 -29.00 1.29 2.25
CA ILE A 258 -28.12 1.20 3.42
C ILE A 258 -28.81 2.02 4.51
N ASN A 259 -29.60 1.34 5.35
CA ASN A 259 -30.43 2.01 6.35
C ASN A 259 -29.62 2.35 7.60
N GLY A 260 -29.45 3.65 7.85
CA GLY A 260 -28.62 4.14 8.94
C GLY A 260 -27.13 4.05 8.59
N TYR A 261 -26.31 4.75 9.35
CA TYR A 261 -24.85 4.72 9.18
C TYR A 261 -24.29 3.36 9.60
N ALA A 262 -24.23 2.44 8.64
CA ALA A 262 -23.69 1.11 8.85
C ALA A 262 -22.18 1.09 8.59
N ALA A 263 -21.41 0.57 9.55
CA ALA A 263 -19.99 0.34 9.37
C ALA A 263 -19.77 -0.68 8.24
N LYS A 264 -18.94 -0.32 7.26
CA LYS A 264 -18.45 -1.22 6.22
C LYS A 264 -16.97 -1.46 6.43
N ASP A 265 -16.61 -2.73 6.48
CA ASP A 265 -15.23 -3.19 6.43
C ASP A 265 -14.77 -3.21 4.97
N LEU A 266 -13.70 -2.47 4.69
CA LEU A 266 -13.16 -2.35 3.35
C LEU A 266 -11.94 -3.25 3.12
N GLY A 267 -11.71 -4.26 3.97
CA GLY A 267 -10.51 -5.09 3.98
C GLY A 267 -10.13 -5.77 2.66
N LEU A 268 -11.05 -5.96 1.71
CA LEU A 268 -10.78 -6.44 0.33
C LEU A 268 -11.06 -5.40 -0.76
N LYS A 269 -11.40 -4.18 -0.39
CA LYS A 269 -11.81 -3.11 -1.32
C LYS A 269 -10.69 -2.10 -1.52
N VAL A 270 -9.94 -1.83 -0.44
CA VAL A 270 -8.75 -0.97 -0.41
C VAL A 270 -7.76 -1.53 0.63
N PRO A 271 -6.45 -1.32 0.45
CA PRO A 271 -5.45 -1.91 1.34
C PRO A 271 -5.39 -1.21 2.69
N PRO A 272 -4.90 -1.86 3.77
CA PRO A 272 -4.71 -1.26 5.09
C PRO A 272 -3.76 -0.05 5.16
N THR A 273 -3.02 0.20 4.08
CA THR A 273 -2.16 1.37 3.89
C THR A 273 -2.91 2.58 3.34
N ALA A 274 -4.13 2.40 2.85
CA ALA A 274 -4.92 3.47 2.27
C ALA A 274 -5.32 4.50 3.32
N ARG A 275 -5.13 5.78 2.99
CA ARG A 275 -5.58 6.92 3.79
C ARG A 275 -6.87 7.53 3.26
N ARG A 276 -7.08 7.42 1.94
CA ARG A 276 -8.24 7.96 1.25
C ARG A 276 -8.82 6.89 0.34
N LEU A 277 -10.13 6.71 0.42
CA LEU A 277 -10.89 5.98 -0.58
C LEU A 277 -11.22 6.92 -1.73
N LEU A 278 -10.99 6.46 -2.95
CA LEU A 278 -11.55 7.05 -4.15
C LEU A 278 -12.73 6.16 -4.55
N GLY A 279 -13.93 6.74 -4.50
CA GLY A 279 -15.17 5.99 -4.69
C GLY A 279 -16.07 6.60 -5.75
N GLU A 280 -17.05 5.82 -6.15
CA GLU A 280 -18.11 6.22 -7.07
C GLU A 280 -19.45 5.74 -6.51
N ALA A 281 -20.40 6.67 -6.38
CA ALA A 281 -21.77 6.36 -6.02
C ALA A 281 -22.64 6.41 -7.28
N VAL A 282 -23.40 5.35 -7.53
CA VAL A 282 -24.07 5.13 -8.82
C VAL A 282 -25.51 4.72 -8.58
N ALA A 283 -26.46 5.30 -9.32
CA ALA A 283 -27.86 4.87 -9.32
C ALA A 283 -28.25 4.25 -10.67
N THR A 284 -29.28 3.40 -10.66
CA THR A 284 -29.85 2.78 -11.87
C THR A 284 -31.35 3.06 -11.98
N GLY A 285 -31.91 2.93 -13.18
CA GLY A 285 -33.36 3.10 -13.39
C GLY A 285 -33.88 4.52 -13.25
N GLY A 286 -33.02 5.54 -13.40
CA GLY A 286 -33.43 6.96 -13.33
C GLY A 286 -33.68 7.49 -11.92
N THR A 287 -33.22 6.78 -10.88
CA THR A 287 -33.29 7.26 -9.49
C THR A 287 -32.15 8.22 -9.18
N ASP A 288 -32.35 9.08 -8.19
CA ASP A 288 -31.31 9.96 -7.66
C ASP A 288 -30.27 9.16 -6.87
N VAL A 289 -29.02 9.64 -6.87
CA VAL A 289 -28.00 9.17 -5.92
C VAL A 289 -28.15 9.96 -4.63
N LYS A 290 -28.27 9.25 -3.52
CA LYS A 290 -28.25 9.82 -2.15
C LYS A 290 -27.31 9.00 -1.30
N LEU A 291 -26.14 9.55 -1.00
CA LEU A 291 -25.15 8.90 -0.14
C LEU A 291 -24.71 9.84 0.98
N GLY A 292 -24.95 9.43 2.21
CA GLY A 292 -24.30 9.97 3.40
C GLY A 292 -23.05 9.16 3.73
N ILE A 293 -21.93 9.83 3.93
CA ILE A 293 -20.69 9.25 4.46
C ILE A 293 -20.48 9.84 5.85
N SER A 294 -20.21 9.00 6.85
CA SER A 294 -19.93 9.43 8.21
C SER A 294 -18.59 8.90 8.71
N TYR A 295 -17.94 9.68 9.57
CA TYR A 295 -16.72 9.29 10.28
C TYR A 295 -16.97 8.88 11.74
N ASP A 296 -18.14 9.23 12.29
CA ASP A 296 -18.54 8.92 13.67
C ASP A 296 -19.72 7.94 13.76
N GLY A 297 -20.31 7.58 12.61
CA GLY A 297 -21.47 6.70 12.53
C GLY A 297 -22.79 7.35 12.94
N THR A 298 -22.83 8.68 13.11
CA THR A 298 -24.01 9.41 13.60
C THR A 298 -24.41 10.56 12.67
N ASN A 299 -23.45 11.35 12.19
CA ASN A 299 -23.70 12.52 11.35
C ASN A 299 -23.03 12.40 10.00
N ALA A 300 -23.64 12.99 8.97
CA ALA A 300 -23.01 13.07 7.65
C ALA A 300 -21.79 13.99 7.71
N ALA A 301 -20.63 13.47 7.34
CA ALA A 301 -19.46 14.26 7.02
C ALA A 301 -19.43 14.66 5.54
N VAL A 302 -19.93 13.79 4.66
CA VAL A 302 -20.09 14.07 3.23
C VAL A 302 -21.49 13.64 2.82
N VAL A 303 -22.18 14.49 2.06
CA VAL A 303 -23.47 14.17 1.44
C VAL A 303 -23.30 14.29 -0.07
N LEU A 304 -23.59 13.21 -0.78
CA LEU A 304 -23.69 13.19 -2.23
C LEU A 304 -25.15 13.14 -2.60
N HIS A 305 -25.61 14.14 -3.34
CA HIS A 305 -26.94 14.16 -3.90
C HIS A 305 -26.84 14.55 -5.37
N GLY A 306 -27.28 13.66 -6.26
CA GLY A 306 -27.35 13.98 -7.69
C GLY A 306 -28.64 13.46 -8.28
N ALA A 307 -29.30 14.33 -9.03
CA ALA A 307 -30.53 14.00 -9.73
C ALA A 307 -30.25 13.32 -11.08
N ALA A 308 -31.18 12.49 -11.55
CA ALA A 308 -31.12 12.01 -12.93
C ALA A 308 -31.31 13.19 -13.91
N PRO A 309 -30.47 13.33 -14.97
CA PRO A 309 -30.72 14.34 -16.00
C PRO A 309 -32.05 14.06 -16.72
N SER A 310 -32.78 15.12 -17.07
CA SER A 310 -34.16 15.11 -17.58
C SER A 310 -34.37 14.51 -18.99
N GLY A 311 -33.41 13.75 -19.54
CA GLY A 311 -33.43 13.18 -20.90
C GLY A 311 -33.48 11.65 -21.00
N THR A 312 -33.50 11.07 -22.21
CA THR A 312 -33.67 9.63 -22.51
C THR A 312 -32.37 8.79 -22.54
N PHE A 313 -31.37 9.07 -21.70
CA PHE A 313 -30.08 8.34 -21.68
C PHE A 313 -30.12 6.95 -20.96
N GLN A 314 -30.24 5.79 -21.62
CA GLN A 314 -30.47 4.50 -20.93
C GLN A 314 -29.24 3.76 -20.32
N SER A 315 -28.16 4.45 -19.93
CA SER A 315 -26.97 3.82 -19.29
C SER A 315 -26.89 4.03 -17.77
N VAL A 316 -25.80 3.59 -17.13
CA VAL A 316 -25.42 3.93 -15.75
C VAL A 316 -25.42 5.45 -15.58
N ARG A 317 -26.52 6.03 -15.07
CA ARG A 317 -26.71 7.48 -14.89
C ARG A 317 -26.34 7.87 -13.47
N GLY A 318 -25.80 9.08 -13.30
CA GLY A 318 -25.62 9.66 -11.97
C GLY A 318 -24.45 9.07 -11.20
N ALA A 319 -23.41 8.57 -11.87
CA ALA A 319 -22.14 8.26 -11.23
C ALA A 319 -21.54 9.54 -10.64
N ILE A 320 -21.52 9.66 -9.31
CA ILE A 320 -20.91 10.77 -8.58
C ILE A 320 -19.59 10.25 -8.00
N PRO A 321 -18.44 10.72 -8.51
CA PRO A 321 -17.17 10.41 -7.88
C PRO A 321 -17.08 11.12 -6.54
N PHE A 322 -16.47 10.46 -5.56
CA PHE A 322 -16.19 11.04 -4.26
C PHE A 322 -14.83 10.58 -3.74
N ALA A 323 -14.31 11.35 -2.79
CA ALA A 323 -13.14 10.94 -2.04
C ALA A 323 -13.37 11.23 -0.55
N CYS A 324 -12.99 10.29 0.29
CA CYS A 324 -13.19 10.39 1.73
C CYS A 324 -12.04 9.73 2.49
N HIS A 325 -11.81 10.22 3.70
CA HIS A 325 -10.82 9.61 4.58
C HIS A 325 -11.29 8.24 5.07
N LEU A 326 -10.34 7.32 5.23
CA LEU A 326 -10.61 6.03 5.83
C LEU A 326 -10.43 6.13 7.34
N LEU A 327 -11.34 5.48 8.07
CA LEU A 327 -11.18 5.30 9.50
C LEU A 327 -10.12 4.24 9.77
N ASP A 328 -9.58 4.30 10.98
CA ASP A 328 -8.63 3.31 11.44
C ASP A 328 -9.24 1.89 11.36
N GLY A 329 -8.45 0.93 10.87
CA GLY A 329 -8.92 -0.43 10.62
C GLY A 329 -9.63 -0.63 9.27
N ASN A 330 -9.50 0.31 8.32
CA ASN A 330 -10.13 0.26 6.99
C ASN A 330 -11.65 0.22 7.02
N ARG A 331 -12.24 1.12 7.81
CA ARG A 331 -13.69 1.22 7.97
C ARG A 331 -14.25 2.54 7.47
N ILE A 332 -15.52 2.52 7.11
CA ILE A 332 -16.29 3.72 6.76
C ILE A 332 -17.76 3.49 7.06
N TYR A 333 -18.49 4.55 7.39
CA TYR A 333 -19.94 4.46 7.56
C TYR A 333 -20.65 5.04 6.35
N PHE A 334 -21.51 4.24 5.73
CA PHE A 334 -22.39 4.70 4.67
C PHE A 334 -23.84 4.68 5.13
N ASN A 335 -24.60 5.63 4.61
CA ASN A 335 -26.06 5.67 4.70
C ASN A 335 -26.60 6.01 3.30
N ASN A 336 -27.61 5.29 2.85
CA ASN A 336 -28.33 5.57 1.62
C ASN A 336 -29.81 5.51 1.95
N GLU A 337 -30.48 6.68 1.92
CA GLU A 337 -31.90 6.83 2.20
C GLU A 337 -32.77 6.22 1.10
N ASN A 338 -32.82 4.89 1.13
CA ASN A 338 -33.89 4.06 0.57
C ASN A 338 -34.00 3.99 -0.96
N THR A 339 -32.89 4.08 -1.68
CA THR A 339 -32.85 3.68 -3.10
C THR A 339 -32.28 2.26 -3.23
N SER A 340 -33.14 1.27 -3.47
CA SER A 340 -32.72 -0.12 -3.73
C SER A 340 -31.85 -0.27 -4.98
N ASN A 341 -31.77 0.79 -5.79
CA ASN A 341 -31.13 0.81 -7.11
C ASN A 341 -29.78 1.56 -7.12
N GLN A 342 -29.16 1.78 -5.97
CA GLN A 342 -27.85 2.43 -5.84
C GLN A 342 -26.75 1.43 -5.49
N SER A 343 -25.54 1.67 -6.00
CA SER A 343 -24.31 0.94 -5.69
C SER A 343 -23.21 1.93 -5.33
N VAL A 344 -22.40 1.57 -4.35
CA VAL A 344 -21.20 2.30 -3.92
C VAL A 344 -20.00 1.43 -4.25
N ARG A 345 -19.06 1.99 -5.02
CA ARG A 345 -17.92 1.26 -5.58
C ARG A 345 -16.62 1.93 -5.17
N ALA A 346 -15.60 1.13 -4.91
CA ALA A 346 -14.22 1.58 -4.85
C ALA A 346 -13.69 1.67 -6.29
N VAL A 347 -13.21 2.84 -6.67
CA VAL A 347 -12.50 3.05 -7.95
C VAL A 347 -10.99 3.17 -7.74
N GLY A 348 -10.54 3.36 -6.51
CA GLY A 348 -9.13 3.45 -6.18
C GLY A 348 -8.88 3.87 -4.73
N TRP A 349 -7.63 4.16 -4.41
CA TRP A 349 -7.21 4.67 -3.12
C TRP A 349 -5.99 5.57 -3.23
N GLU A 350 -5.68 6.25 -2.14
CA GLU A 350 -4.44 7.01 -1.95
C GLU A 350 -3.73 6.54 -0.68
N GLU A 351 -2.42 6.29 -0.77
CA GLU A 351 -1.54 5.86 0.34
C GLU A 351 -0.86 7.01 1.10
#